data_AF-A0A1Y4AVF8-F1
#
_entry.id   AF-A0A1Y4AVF8-F1
#
_cell.length_a   1.000
_cell.length_b   1.000
_cell.length_c   1.000
_cell.angle_alpha   90.00
_cell.angle_beta   90.00
_cell.angle_gamma   90.00
#
_symmetry.space_group_name_H-M   'P 1'
#
loop_
_entity.id
_entity.type
_entity.pdbx_description
1 polymer ?
#
loop_
_entity_poly.entity_id
_entity_poly.type
_entity_poly.pdbx_seq_one_letter_code
_entity_poly.pdbx_strand_id
1 'polypeptide(L)'
;MEDKDIIALYWERSERAIEETDIKYGRLCRSISMGIVDDTRDSEEVINDSWLAVWNTLPPQWPKLFKAYVCRIVKNLSLKRFTHNHALKRKCVYEQSLEELDDCAGHGAAIDDAVMKEELVKTVSRFLGDLSDNNRDIFLERYWFASSLEE
;
A
#
# COMPACT_ATOMS: atom_id res chain seq x y z
N MET A 1 -16.52 12.27 -6.53
CA MET A 1 -17.36 11.61 -5.52
C MET A 1 -16.62 11.51 -4.19
N GLU A 2 -17.29 11.62 -3.04
CA GLU A 2 -16.67 11.50 -1.72
C GLU A 2 -16.44 10.03 -1.32
N ASP A 3 -15.50 9.78 -0.40
CA ASP A 3 -15.11 8.41 0.01
C ASP A 3 -16.30 7.61 0.54
N LYS A 4 -17.15 8.26 1.34
CA LYS A 4 -18.33 7.62 1.94
C LYS A 4 -19.35 7.17 0.89
N ASP A 5 -19.50 7.94 -0.18
CA ASP A 5 -20.43 7.63 -1.25
C ASP A 5 -19.92 6.45 -2.08
N ILE A 6 -18.60 6.40 -2.35
CA ILE A 6 -17.97 5.25 -3.02
C ILE A 6 -18.12 3.99 -2.17
N ILE A 7 -17.90 4.07 -0.86
CA ILE A 7 -18.10 2.94 0.05
C ILE A 7 -19.57 2.49 0.06
N ALA A 8 -20.53 3.43 0.04
CA ALA A 8 -21.95 3.11 -0.03
C ALA A 8 -22.29 2.32 -1.31
N LEU A 9 -21.72 2.69 -2.46
CA LEU A 9 -21.89 1.93 -3.71
C LEU A 9 -21.38 0.49 -3.60
N TYR A 10 -20.24 0.25 -2.94
CA TYR A 10 -19.77 -1.12 -2.66
C TYR A 10 -20.76 -1.89 -1.79
N TRP A 11 -21.34 -1.22 -0.78
CA TRP A 11 -22.34 -1.81 0.11
C TRP A 11 -23.64 -2.17 -0.59
N GLU A 12 -24.04 -1.37 -1.57
CA GLU A 12 -25.18 -1.64 -2.46
C GLU A 12 -24.85 -2.67 -3.54
N ARG A 13 -23.59 -3.15 -3.61
CA ARG A 13 -23.09 -4.04 -4.66
C ARG A 13 -23.30 -3.46 -6.06
N SER A 14 -23.10 -2.16 -6.19
CA SER A 14 -23.15 -1.44 -7.47
C SER A 14 -21.76 -1.45 -8.12
N GLU A 15 -21.66 -1.97 -9.35
CA GLU A 15 -20.38 -2.05 -10.09
C GLU A 15 -19.74 -0.66 -10.32
N ARG A 16 -20.54 0.41 -10.32
CA ARG A 16 -20.06 1.80 -10.36
C ARG A 16 -19.08 2.13 -9.25
N ALA A 17 -19.11 1.39 -8.13
CA ALA A 17 -18.16 1.55 -7.05
C ALA A 17 -16.70 1.40 -7.52
N ILE A 18 -16.44 0.44 -8.42
CA ILE A 18 -15.10 0.19 -8.96
C ILE A 18 -14.67 1.34 -9.86
N GLU A 19 -15.55 1.80 -10.76
CA GLU A 19 -15.29 2.93 -11.64
C GLU A 19 -14.97 4.20 -10.85
N GLU A 20 -15.80 4.55 -9.87
CA GLU A 20 -15.59 5.74 -9.03
C GLU A 20 -14.32 5.62 -8.16
N THR A 21 -13.95 4.39 -7.77
CA THR A 21 -12.68 4.13 -7.08
C THR A 21 -11.48 4.35 -7.99
N ASP A 22 -11.50 3.83 -9.23
CA ASP A 22 -10.40 4.01 -10.19
C ASP A 22 -10.29 5.46 -10.67
N ILE A 23 -11.41 6.15 -10.88
CA ILE A 23 -11.41 7.59 -11.18
C ILE A 23 -10.72 8.37 -10.06
N LYS A 24 -11.04 8.06 -8.80
CA LYS A 24 -10.53 8.85 -7.66
C LYS A 24 -9.09 8.49 -7.27
N TYR A 25 -8.73 7.22 -7.29
CA TYR A 25 -7.45 6.73 -6.75
C TYR A 25 -6.60 5.95 -7.74
N GLY A 26 -7.11 5.62 -8.91
CA GLY A 26 -6.46 4.75 -9.88
C GLY A 26 -5.07 5.22 -10.28
N ARG A 27 -4.87 6.54 -10.47
CA ARG A 27 -3.54 7.09 -10.78
C ARG A 27 -2.54 6.82 -9.65
N LEU A 28 -2.94 7.10 -8.40
CA LEU A 28 -2.09 6.86 -7.23
C LEU A 28 -1.81 5.37 -7.06
N CYS A 29 -2.81 4.52 -7.23
CA CYS A 29 -2.66 3.08 -7.08
C CYS A 29 -1.69 2.52 -8.13
N ARG A 30 -1.83 2.92 -9.41
CA ARG A 30 -0.89 2.55 -10.47
C ARG A 30 0.52 3.04 -10.15
N SER A 31 0.68 4.26 -9.64
CA SER A 31 1.98 4.79 -9.23
C SER A 31 2.64 3.95 -8.14
N ILE A 32 1.91 3.60 -7.07
CA ILE A 32 2.39 2.74 -5.99
C ILE A 32 2.81 1.38 -6.55
N SER A 33 1.96 0.78 -7.39
CA SER A 33 2.22 -0.53 -7.96
C SER A 33 3.46 -0.50 -8.85
N MET A 34 3.57 0.48 -9.75
CA MET A 34 4.76 0.69 -10.58
C MET A 34 6.03 0.85 -9.75
N GLY A 35 6.00 1.63 -8.66
CA GLY A 35 7.16 1.80 -7.77
C GLY A 35 7.63 0.51 -7.09
N ILE A 36 6.77 -0.51 -7.02
CA ILE A 36 7.07 -1.81 -6.40
C ILE A 36 7.43 -2.87 -7.43
N VAL A 37 6.58 -3.08 -8.45
CA VAL A 37 6.76 -4.16 -9.43
C VAL A 37 7.66 -3.76 -10.61
N ASP A 38 7.81 -2.47 -10.89
CA ASP A 38 8.62 -1.91 -11.99
C ASP A 38 8.30 -2.50 -13.38
N ASP A 39 7.06 -2.93 -13.60
CA ASP A 39 6.56 -3.43 -14.88
C ASP A 39 5.10 -3.00 -15.09
N THR A 40 4.81 -2.43 -16.27
CA THR A 40 3.47 -1.90 -16.59
C THR A 40 2.41 -2.99 -16.64
N ARG A 41 2.71 -4.18 -17.16
CA ARG A 41 1.72 -5.26 -17.30
C ARG A 41 1.39 -5.85 -15.93
N ASP A 42 2.41 -6.12 -15.14
CA ASP A 42 2.23 -6.61 -13.77
C ASP A 42 1.51 -5.57 -12.92
N SER A 43 1.78 -4.28 -13.12
CA SER A 43 1.08 -3.20 -12.43
C SER A 43 -0.42 -3.19 -12.77
N GLU A 44 -0.78 -3.26 -14.04
CA GLU A 44 -2.19 -3.31 -14.45
C GLU A 44 -2.91 -4.58 -13.96
N GLU A 45 -2.25 -5.74 -13.95
CA GLU A 45 -2.79 -6.97 -13.35
C GLU A 45 -3.06 -6.79 -11.85
N VAL A 46 -2.09 -6.25 -11.11
CA VAL A 46 -2.24 -5.96 -9.68
C VAL A 46 -3.40 -4.99 -9.41
N ILE A 47 -3.60 -3.98 -10.25
CA ILE A 47 -4.70 -3.02 -10.09
C ILE A 47 -6.05 -3.69 -10.30
N ASN A 48 -6.19 -4.53 -11.31
CA ASN A 48 -7.41 -5.30 -11.53
C ASN A 48 -7.70 -6.25 -10.34
N ASP A 49 -6.68 -6.97 -9.86
CA ASP A 49 -6.79 -7.82 -8.68
C ASP A 49 -7.15 -7.00 -7.43
N SER A 50 -6.65 -5.77 -7.33
CA SER A 50 -6.95 -4.87 -6.21
C SER A 50 -8.40 -4.45 -6.20
N TRP A 51 -9.00 -4.12 -7.34
CA TRP A 51 -10.43 -3.81 -7.43
C TRP A 51 -11.30 -5.00 -7.05
N LEU A 52 -10.93 -6.20 -7.50
CA LEU A 52 -11.61 -7.42 -7.07
C LEU A 52 -11.46 -7.65 -5.55
N ALA A 53 -10.30 -7.38 -4.98
CA ALA A 53 -10.09 -7.49 -3.54
C ALA A 53 -10.88 -6.45 -2.73
N VAL A 54 -10.96 -5.20 -3.20
CA VAL A 54 -11.81 -4.17 -2.58
C VAL A 54 -13.27 -4.61 -2.64
N TRP A 55 -13.74 -5.06 -3.81
CA TRP A 55 -15.09 -5.58 -4.01
C TRP A 55 -15.42 -6.78 -3.11
N ASN A 56 -14.46 -7.66 -2.85
CA ASN A 56 -14.69 -8.84 -2.02
C ASN A 56 -14.61 -8.54 -0.51
N THR A 57 -13.95 -7.45 -0.12
CA THR A 57 -13.79 -7.06 1.28
C THR A 57 -14.82 -6.04 1.76
N LEU A 58 -15.51 -5.39 0.83
CA LEU A 58 -16.63 -4.49 1.06
C LEU A 58 -17.93 -5.06 0.44
N PRO A 59 -18.99 -5.31 1.24
CA PRO A 59 -19.06 -5.43 2.71
C PRO A 59 -18.32 -6.67 3.27
N PRO A 60 -18.00 -6.75 4.59
CA PRO A 60 -18.60 -6.01 5.71
C PRO A 60 -17.78 -4.83 6.25
N GLN A 61 -16.60 -4.53 5.68
CA GLN A 61 -15.74 -3.48 6.24
C GLN A 61 -16.32 -2.08 5.94
N TRP A 62 -16.05 -1.13 6.84
CA TRP A 62 -16.31 0.29 6.63
C TRP A 62 -15.06 1.10 7.01
N PRO A 63 -14.12 1.30 6.07
CA PRO A 63 -12.86 1.95 6.36
C PRO A 63 -13.04 3.40 6.81
N LYS A 64 -12.36 3.80 7.89
CA LYS A 64 -12.35 5.21 8.33
C LYS A 64 -11.65 6.14 7.33
N LEU A 65 -10.58 5.63 6.69
CA LEU A 65 -9.80 6.33 5.66
C LEU A 65 -9.76 5.45 4.41
N PHE A 66 -10.63 5.74 3.45
CA PHE A 66 -10.80 4.89 2.27
C PHE A 66 -9.55 4.88 1.38
N LYS A 67 -8.94 6.05 1.17
CA LYS A 67 -7.64 6.18 0.47
C LYS A 67 -6.59 5.20 1.02
N ALA A 68 -6.35 5.24 2.33
CA ALA A 68 -5.34 4.38 2.96
C ALA A 68 -5.71 2.89 2.86
N TYR A 69 -7.01 2.57 2.95
CA TYR A 69 -7.51 1.21 2.80
C TYR A 69 -7.22 0.62 1.42
N VAL A 70 -7.55 1.38 0.37
CA VAL A 70 -7.31 0.99 -1.03
C VAL A 70 -5.81 0.89 -1.31
N CYS A 71 -5.02 1.91 -0.95
CA CYS A 71 -3.56 1.89 -1.15
C CYS A 71 -2.89 0.70 -0.46
N ARG A 72 -3.36 0.31 0.74
CA ARG A 72 -2.85 -0.87 1.46
C ARG A 72 -3.12 -2.16 0.69
N ILE A 73 -4.31 -2.32 0.10
CA ILE A 73 -4.63 -3.50 -0.71
C ILE A 73 -3.71 -3.58 -1.92
N VAL A 74 -3.58 -2.49 -2.66
CA VAL A 74 -2.72 -2.39 -3.84
C VAL A 74 -1.28 -2.72 -3.47
N LYS A 75 -0.73 -2.04 -2.47
CA LYS A 75 0.64 -2.28 -1.99
C LYS A 75 0.87 -3.74 -1.61
N ASN A 76 -0.04 -4.35 -0.85
CA ASN A 76 0.11 -5.75 -0.45
C ASN A 76 0.08 -6.72 -1.64
N LEU A 77 -0.73 -6.45 -2.65
CA LEU A 77 -0.77 -7.26 -3.87
C LEU A 77 0.46 -7.03 -4.75
N SER A 78 0.92 -5.79 -4.89
CA SER A 78 2.18 -5.45 -5.57
C SER A 78 3.37 -6.15 -4.90
N LEU A 79 3.44 -6.16 -3.56
CA LEU A 79 4.50 -6.85 -2.83
C LEU A 79 4.47 -8.37 -3.03
N LYS A 80 3.28 -8.97 -3.08
CA LYS A 80 3.13 -10.40 -3.40
C LYS A 80 3.61 -10.71 -4.82
N ARG A 81 3.23 -9.89 -5.80
CA ARG A 81 3.68 -10.01 -7.19
C ARG A 81 5.19 -9.84 -7.30
N PHE A 82 5.73 -8.81 -6.67
CA PHE A 82 7.17 -8.55 -6.60
C PHE A 82 7.91 -9.76 -6.03
N THR A 83 7.49 -10.27 -4.86
CA THR A 83 8.10 -11.45 -4.23
C THR A 83 8.05 -12.67 -5.15
N HIS A 84 6.92 -12.90 -5.83
CA HIS A 84 6.76 -13.99 -6.78
C HIS A 84 7.73 -13.89 -7.96
N ASN A 85 7.86 -12.71 -8.55
CA ASN A 85 8.74 -12.45 -9.69
C ASN A 85 10.24 -12.52 -9.29
N HIS A 86 10.58 -12.04 -8.09
CA HIS A 86 11.96 -11.89 -7.62
C HIS A 86 12.49 -13.08 -6.81
N ALA A 87 11.65 -14.08 -6.49
CA ALA A 87 12.06 -15.36 -5.92
C ALA A 87 13.15 -16.08 -6.76
N LEU A 88 13.37 -15.65 -8.02
CA LEU A 88 14.37 -16.20 -8.95
C LEU A 88 15.55 -15.23 -9.29
N LYS A 89 15.84 -14.23 -8.45
CA LYS A 89 17.01 -13.30 -8.49
C LYS A 89 17.00 -12.24 -9.60
N ARG A 90 16.46 -11.05 -9.31
CA ARG A 90 16.83 -9.75 -9.93
C ARG A 90 16.73 -8.65 -8.87
N LYS A 91 17.55 -7.60 -8.94
CA LYS A 91 17.43 -6.44 -8.05
C LYS A 91 16.47 -5.41 -8.64
N CYS A 92 15.61 -4.78 -7.84
CA CYS A 92 14.78 -3.62 -8.25
C CYS A 92 14.87 -2.44 -7.27
N VAL A 93 14.32 -1.29 -7.65
CA VAL A 93 14.31 -0.05 -6.86
C VAL A 93 13.61 -0.20 -5.50
N TYR A 94 12.55 -1.00 -5.42
CA TYR A 94 11.87 -1.25 -4.14
C TYR A 94 12.76 -2.05 -3.18
N GLU A 95 13.58 -2.97 -3.68
CA GLU A 95 14.55 -3.71 -2.86
C GLU A 95 15.58 -2.76 -2.22
N GLN A 96 16.03 -1.72 -2.93
CA GLN A 96 16.89 -0.68 -2.37
C GLN A 96 16.20 0.06 -1.21
N SER A 97 14.91 0.39 -1.35
CA SER A 97 14.15 1.04 -0.26
C SER A 97 13.97 0.11 0.95
N LEU A 98 13.95 -1.22 0.74
CA LEU A 98 13.93 -2.19 1.83
C LEU A 98 15.31 -2.34 2.49
N GLU A 99 16.39 -2.37 1.69
CA GLU A 99 17.77 -2.38 2.19
C GLU A 99 18.04 -1.14 3.07
N GLU A 100 17.54 0.04 2.70
CA GLU A 100 17.61 1.27 3.52
C GLU A 100 16.93 1.12 4.91
N LEU A 101 15.85 0.33 4.99
CA LEU A 101 15.14 0.08 6.24
C LEU A 101 15.80 -1.01 7.08
N ASP A 102 16.66 -1.86 6.53
CA ASP A 102 17.27 -2.99 7.25
C ASP A 102 18.20 -2.48 8.37
N ASP A 103 18.91 -1.37 8.14
CA ASP A 103 19.70 -0.68 9.15
C ASP A 103 18.83 -0.10 10.29
N CYS A 104 17.54 0.16 10.02
CA CYS A 104 16.59 0.71 10.98
C CYS A 104 15.75 -0.38 11.69
N ALA A 105 15.56 -1.52 11.03
CA ALA A 105 14.75 -2.63 11.52
C ALA A 105 15.59 -3.54 12.42
N GLY A 106 15.27 -3.58 13.71
CA GLY A 106 15.91 -4.53 14.64
C GLY A 106 15.86 -5.96 14.07
N HIS A 107 17.00 -6.65 14.08
CA HIS A 107 17.16 -7.95 13.44
C HIS A 107 16.13 -8.98 13.95
N GLY A 108 15.26 -9.47 13.07
CA GLY A 108 14.82 -10.87 13.07
C GLY A 108 13.83 -11.33 14.13
N ALA A 109 12.90 -10.50 14.61
CA ALA A 109 11.78 -11.00 15.40
C ALA A 109 10.59 -11.35 14.49
N ALA A 110 10.20 -12.63 14.45
CA ALA A 110 8.93 -13.03 13.86
C ALA A 110 7.79 -12.41 14.68
N ILE A 111 7.09 -11.43 14.09
CA ILE A 111 6.00 -10.70 14.74
C ILE A 111 4.72 -11.55 14.69
N ASP A 112 4.73 -12.69 15.39
CA ASP A 112 3.55 -13.56 15.50
C ASP A 112 2.71 -13.28 16.76
N ASP A 113 3.20 -12.43 17.67
CA ASP A 113 2.46 -12.01 18.86
C ASP A 113 1.67 -10.71 18.60
N ALA A 114 0.39 -10.71 19.00
CA ALA A 114 -0.46 -9.52 18.96
C ALA A 114 0.10 -8.37 19.81
N VAL A 115 0.78 -8.69 20.92
CA VAL A 115 1.44 -7.71 21.79
C VAL A 115 2.59 -7.03 21.07
N MET A 116 3.42 -7.81 20.35
CA MET A 116 4.53 -7.27 19.56
C MET A 116 4.03 -6.38 18.41
N LYS A 117 2.90 -6.74 17.78
CA LYS A 117 2.27 -5.87 16.76
C LYS A 117 1.83 -4.54 17.34
N GLU A 118 1.21 -4.55 18.51
CA GLU A 118 0.76 -3.32 19.17
C GLU A 118 1.96 -2.43 19.55
N GLU A 119 3.03 -3.02 20.09
CA GLU A 119 4.25 -2.30 20.45
C GLU A 119 4.96 -1.72 19.22
N LEU A 120 5.02 -2.47 18.12
CA LEU A 120 5.56 -1.97 16.86
C LEU A 120 4.75 -0.79 16.34
N VAL A 121 3.41 -0.89 16.33
CA VAL A 121 2.53 0.21 15.90
C VAL A 121 2.76 1.45 16.75
N LYS A 122 2.87 1.32 18.08
CA LYS A 122 3.16 2.44 18.98
C LYS A 122 4.53 3.06 18.70
N THR A 123 5.55 2.23 18.46
CA THR A 123 6.92 2.68 18.19
C THR A 123 7.00 3.44 16.87
N VAL A 124 6.44 2.89 15.80
CA VAL A 124 6.39 3.55 14.48
C VAL A 124 5.56 4.84 14.56
N SER A 125 4.43 4.84 15.27
CA SER A 125 3.60 6.04 15.42
C SER A 125 4.33 7.16 16.17
N ARG A 126 5.10 6.82 17.20
CA ARG A 126 5.95 7.78 17.92
C ARG A 126 7.05 8.32 17.02
N PHE A 127 7.79 7.45 16.34
CA PHE A 127 8.84 7.84 15.40
C PHE A 127 8.31 8.82 14.35
N LEU A 128 7.20 8.51 13.70
CA LEU A 128 6.57 9.41 12.72
C LEU A 128 6.09 10.72 13.36
N GLY A 129 5.65 10.69 14.61
CA GLY A 129 5.23 11.87 15.37
C GLY A 129 6.39 12.80 15.78
N ASP A 130 7.59 12.24 15.94
CA ASP A 130 8.79 12.98 16.34
C ASP A 130 9.51 13.64 15.13
N LEU A 131 9.17 13.23 13.90
CA LEU A 131 9.68 13.84 12.67
C LEU A 131 9.04 15.22 12.41
N SER A 132 9.82 16.12 11.79
CA SER A 132 9.25 17.33 11.18
C SER A 132 8.28 16.96 10.06
N ASP A 133 7.33 17.84 9.76
CA ASP A 133 6.31 17.59 8.73
C ASP A 133 6.96 17.19 7.39
N ASN A 134 7.98 17.94 6.95
CA ASN A 134 8.72 17.63 5.72
C ASN A 134 9.38 16.24 5.74
N ASN A 135 10.01 15.87 6.85
CA ASN A 135 10.69 14.56 6.95
C ASN A 135 9.69 13.41 7.03
N ARG A 136 8.55 13.61 7.70
CA ARG A 136 7.46 12.63 7.75
C ARG A 136 6.87 12.42 6.36
N ASP A 137 6.67 13.49 5.59
CA ASP A 137 6.14 13.40 4.23
C ASP A 137 7.10 12.65 3.30
N ILE A 138 8.40 12.98 3.34
CA ILE A 138 9.43 12.25 2.58
C ILE A 138 9.46 10.77 2.96
N PHE A 139 9.39 10.45 4.26
CA PHE A 139 9.36 9.07 4.73
C PHE A 139 8.14 8.31 4.20
N LEU A 140 6.96 8.93 4.20
CA LEU A 140 5.74 8.32 3.67
C LEU A 140 5.80 8.17 2.15
N GLU A 141 6.28 9.16 1.42
CA GLU A 141 6.44 9.06 -0.04
C GLU A 141 7.37 7.89 -0.41
N ARG A 142 8.56 7.83 0.22
CA ARG A 142 9.55 6.79 -0.05
C ARG A 142 9.07 5.40 0.35
N TYR A 143 8.68 5.22 1.62
CA TYR A 143 8.47 3.88 2.18
C TYR A 143 7.00 3.45 2.18
N TRP A 144 6.04 4.38 2.25
CA TRP A 144 4.62 4.04 2.18
C TRP A 144 4.11 3.99 0.74
N PHE A 145 4.36 5.02 -0.06
CA PHE A 145 3.87 5.15 -1.44
C PHE A 145 4.82 4.57 -2.51
N ALA A 146 6.04 4.16 -2.14
CA ALA A 146 7.05 3.62 -3.06
C ALA A 146 7.42 4.62 -4.17
N SER A 147 7.38 5.92 -3.87
CA SER A 147 7.80 6.99 -4.78
C SER A 147 9.32 6.95 -4.97
N SER A 148 9.79 7.19 -6.20
CA SER A 148 11.23 7.38 -6.48
C SER A 148 11.74 8.66 -5.82
N LEU A 149 13.03 8.70 -5.47
CA LEU A 149 13.69 9.92 -4.97
C LEU A 149 14.18 10.83 -6.11
N GLU A 150 14.05 10.40 -7.36
CA GLU A 150 14.37 11.20 -8.54
C GLU A 150 13.10 11.91 -9.03
N GLU A 151 13.15 13.25 -9.05
CA GLU A 151 12.31 14.15 -9.87
C GLU A 151 13.02 14.47 -11.19
#